data_AF-A0A7C3WN84-F1
#
_entry.id   AF-A0A7C3WN84-F1
#
_cell.length_a   1.000
_cell.length_b   1.000
_cell.length_c   1.000
_cell.angle_alpha   90.00
_cell.angle_beta   90.00
_cell.angle_gamma   90.00
#
_symmetry.space_group_name_H-M   'P 1'
#
loop_
_entity.id
_entity.type
_entity.pdbx_description
1 polymer ?
#
loop_
_entity_poly.entity_id
_entity_poly.type
_entity_poly.pdbx_seq_one_letter_code
_entity_poly.pdbx_strand_id
1 'polypeptide(L)'
;MEVMKCDFCHKNPAIYLLEIKDEKGIRKYSLCGECLHEYIGRLFQIAFSQDKEEKRCPNCGRTWKKIEETGMVGCYYCYSVFKDELGEIIKNYHGNKKHKGKIPKNVSKKEDILKY
;
A
#
# COMPACT_ATOMS: atom_id res chain seq x y z
N MET A 1 -1.01 46.28 -12.40
CA MET A 1 -1.50 44.97 -12.87
C MET A 1 -2.51 44.47 -11.88
N GLU A 2 -3.76 44.34 -12.30
CA GLU A 2 -4.84 43.87 -11.44
C GLU A 2 -4.73 42.35 -11.31
N VAL A 3 -4.51 41.87 -10.09
CA VAL A 3 -4.27 40.44 -9.83
C VAL A 3 -5.60 39.79 -9.50
N MET A 4 -6.02 38.85 -10.34
CA MET A 4 -7.25 38.09 -10.08
C MET A 4 -7.10 37.23 -8.83
N LYS A 5 -8.13 37.24 -7.97
CA LYS A 5 -8.13 36.46 -6.72
C LYS A 5 -8.57 35.02 -6.98
N CYS A 6 -8.11 34.11 -6.13
CA CYS A 6 -8.57 32.73 -6.12
C CYS A 6 -10.09 32.64 -5.88
N ASP A 7 -10.78 31.84 -6.70
CA ASP A 7 -12.23 31.61 -6.61
C ASP A 7 -12.62 30.78 -5.37
N PHE A 8 -11.69 30.04 -4.78
CA PHE A 8 -11.96 29.17 -3.62
C PHE A 8 -11.72 29.88 -2.29
N CYS A 9 -10.56 30.53 -2.13
CA CYS A 9 -10.21 31.12 -0.84
C CYS A 9 -10.37 32.65 -0.79
N HIS A 10 -10.46 33.32 -1.94
CA HIS A 10 -10.53 34.79 -2.08
C HIS A 10 -9.41 35.59 -1.36
N LYS A 11 -8.39 34.91 -0.85
CA LYS A 11 -7.27 35.50 -0.08
C LYS A 11 -6.01 35.64 -0.93
N ASN A 12 -5.69 34.59 -1.67
CA ASN A 12 -4.46 34.48 -2.45
C ASN A 12 -4.69 34.83 -3.92
N PRO A 13 -3.67 35.33 -4.63
CA PRO A 13 -3.75 35.52 -6.07
C PRO A 13 -3.93 34.18 -6.78
N ALA A 14 -4.81 34.15 -7.78
CA ALA A 14 -4.97 32.99 -8.63
C ALA A 14 -3.80 32.91 -9.63
N ILE A 15 -3.21 31.72 -9.72
CA ILE A 15 -2.06 31.42 -10.58
C ILE A 15 -2.36 30.26 -11.54
N TYR A 16 -3.43 29.49 -11.29
CA TYR A 16 -3.86 28.38 -12.13
C TYR A 16 -5.28 28.62 -12.65
N LEU A 17 -5.53 28.24 -13.91
CA LEU A 17 -6.86 28.21 -14.51
C LEU A 17 -7.24 26.75 -14.78
N LEU A 18 -8.33 26.28 -14.17
CA LEU A 18 -8.88 24.95 -14.38
C LEU A 18 -10.13 25.01 -15.26
N GLU A 19 -10.26 24.03 -16.15
CA GLU A 19 -11.47 23.81 -16.93
C GLU A 19 -12.08 22.46 -16.54
N ILE A 20 -13.26 22.48 -15.92
CA ILE A 20 -13.99 21.29 -15.52
C ILE A 20 -15.15 21.10 -16.50
N LYS A 21 -15.13 19.98 -17.21
CA LYS A 21 -16.22 19.57 -18.10
C LYS A 21 -17.20 18.70 -17.32
N ASP A 22 -18.43 19.17 -17.20
CA ASP A 22 -19.56 18.44 -16.63
C ASP A 22 -20.62 18.20 -17.72
N GLU A 23 -21.66 17.41 -17.42
CA GLU A 23 -22.78 17.16 -18.32
C GLU A 23 -23.50 18.45 -18.77
N LYS A 24 -23.43 19.50 -17.93
CA LYS A 24 -24.03 20.81 -18.17
C LYS A 24 -23.12 21.82 -18.87
N GLY A 25 -21.91 21.42 -19.29
CA GLY A 25 -20.96 22.26 -20.02
C GLY A 25 -19.61 22.44 -19.32
N ILE A 26 -18.80 23.38 -19.82
CA ILE A 26 -17.45 23.65 -19.32
C ILE A 26 -17.49 24.83 -18.34
N ARG A 27 -17.04 24.60 -17.10
CA ARG A 27 -16.85 25.64 -16.08
C ARG A 27 -15.37 25.93 -15.92
N LYS A 28 -15.03 27.22 -15.80
CA LYS A 28 -13.65 27.68 -15.60
C LYS A 28 -13.49 28.20 -14.17
N TYR A 29 -12.39 27.83 -13.52
CA TYR A 29 -12.04 28.24 -12.15
C TYR A 29 -10.61 28.75 -12.09
N SER A 30 -10.39 29.87 -11.41
CA SER A 30 -9.10 30.48 -11.17
C SER A 30 -8.65 30.22 -9.73
N LEU A 31 -7.60 29.42 -9.54
CA LEU A 31 -7.16 28.93 -8.22
C LEU A 31 -5.73 29.36 -7.87
N CYS A 32 -5.46 29.52 -6.57
CA CYS A 32 -4.10 29.61 -6.04
C CYS A 32 -3.49 28.19 -5.88
N GLY A 33 -2.17 28.11 -5.67
CA GLY A 33 -1.48 26.83 -5.56
C GLY A 33 -1.92 25.96 -4.39
N GLU A 34 -2.21 26.58 -3.24
CA GLU A 34 -2.70 25.84 -2.06
C GLU A 34 -4.08 25.23 -2.32
N CYS A 35 -5.03 26.00 -2.84
CA CYS A 35 -6.37 25.50 -3.17
C CYS A 35 -6.34 24.46 -4.29
N LEU A 36 -5.46 24.61 -5.28
CA LEU A 36 -5.27 23.60 -6.32
C LEU A 36 -4.76 22.28 -5.73
N HIS A 37 -3.75 22.35 -4.85
CA HIS A 37 -3.18 21.16 -4.20
C HIS A 37 -4.23 20.41 -3.37
N GLU A 38 -5.03 21.15 -2.61
CA GLU A 38 -6.12 20.57 -1.82
C GLU A 38 -7.21 19.92 -2.71
N TYR A 39 -7.60 20.61 -3.79
CA TYR A 39 -8.59 20.11 -4.73
C TYR A 39 -8.14 18.83 -5.43
N ILE A 40 -6.90 18.80 -5.94
CA ILE A 40 -6.30 17.61 -6.55
C ILE A 40 -6.15 16.51 -5.51
N GLY A 41 -5.72 16.81 -4.28
CA GLY A 41 -5.61 15.83 -3.20
C GLY A 41 -6.93 15.11 -2.91
N ARG A 42 -8.05 15.85 -2.85
CA ARG A 42 -9.39 15.26 -2.70
C ARG A 42 -9.82 14.45 -3.93
N LEU A 43 -9.58 14.96 -5.13
CA LEU A 43 -9.83 14.22 -6.38
C LEU A 43 -9.05 12.91 -6.43
N PHE A 44 -7.79 12.93 -6.01
CA PHE A 44 -6.93 11.74 -5.97
C PHE A 44 -7.45 10.73 -4.95
N GLN A 45 -7.93 11.18 -3.79
CA GLN A 45 -8.60 10.29 -2.82
C GLN A 45 -9.85 9.64 -3.42
N ILE A 46 -10.70 10.38 -4.13
CA ILE A 46 -11.91 9.84 -4.77
C ILE A 46 -11.56 8.89 -5.92
N ALA A 47 -10.62 9.28 -6.79
CA ALA A 47 -10.20 8.49 -7.94
C ALA A 47 -9.41 7.22 -7.55
N PHE A 48 -8.68 7.27 -6.42
CA PHE A 48 -7.94 6.15 -5.86
C PHE A 48 -8.55 5.63 -4.55
N SER A 49 -9.87 5.77 -4.38
CA SER A 49 -10.63 5.00 -3.40
C SER A 49 -10.70 3.53 -3.83
N GLN A 50 -9.54 2.89 -4.02
CA GLN A 50 -9.45 1.48 -3.72
C GLN A 50 -9.43 1.40 -2.20
N ASP A 51 -10.62 1.25 -1.61
CA ASP A 51 -10.75 0.26 -0.54
C ASP A 51 -10.26 -1.07 -1.13
N LYS A 52 -8.93 -1.22 -1.21
CA LYS A 52 -8.34 -2.55 -1.19
C LYS A 52 -8.83 -3.08 0.14
N GLU A 53 -9.87 -3.90 0.12
CA GLU A 53 -10.31 -4.65 1.29
C GLU A 53 -9.06 -5.17 1.96
N GLU A 54 -8.71 -4.53 3.07
CA GLU A 54 -7.42 -4.72 3.66
C GLU A 54 -7.42 -6.14 4.19
N LYS A 55 -6.65 -7.05 3.56
CA LYS A 55 -6.69 -8.48 3.88
C LYS A 55 -6.55 -8.68 5.39
N ARG A 56 -7.56 -9.28 6.01
CA ARG A 56 -7.63 -9.53 7.46
C ARG A 56 -7.59 -11.01 7.77
N CYS A 57 -7.01 -11.36 8.91
CA CYS A 57 -7.12 -12.69 9.45
C CYS A 57 -8.56 -12.92 9.95
N PRO A 58 -9.30 -13.93 9.47
CA PRO A 58 -10.66 -14.21 9.95
C PRO A 58 -10.69 -14.73 11.40
N ASN A 59 -9.56 -15.19 11.94
CA ASN A 59 -9.48 -15.69 13.31
C ASN A 59 -9.19 -14.59 14.36
N CYS A 60 -8.28 -13.66 14.05
CA CYS A 60 -7.87 -12.62 15.04
C CYS A 60 -8.09 -11.18 14.55
N GLY A 61 -8.63 -10.98 13.36
CA GLY A 61 -8.93 -9.66 12.79
C GLY A 61 -7.72 -8.83 12.36
N ARG A 62 -6.48 -9.30 12.62
CA ARG A 62 -5.26 -8.56 12.30
C ARG A 62 -5.10 -8.37 10.79
N THR A 63 -4.74 -7.16 10.37
CA THR A 63 -4.56 -6.80 8.97
C THR A 63 -3.12 -7.02 8.50
N TRP A 64 -2.92 -7.14 7.19
CA TRP A 64 -1.57 -7.25 6.61
C TRP A 64 -0.69 -6.03 6.97
N LYS A 65 -1.21 -4.81 6.83
CA LYS A 65 -0.47 -3.58 7.15
C LYS A 65 0.07 -3.59 8.58
N LYS A 66 -0.72 -4.08 9.54
CA LYS A 66 -0.27 -4.18 10.93
C LYS A 66 0.85 -5.19 11.12
N ILE A 67 0.84 -6.28 10.35
CA ILE A 67 1.92 -7.30 10.39
C ILE A 67 3.18 -6.73 9.76
N GLU A 68 3.07 -6.00 8.65
CA GLU A 68 4.19 -5.32 7.98
C GLU A 68 4.83 -4.26 8.88
N GLU A 69 4.03 -3.39 9.52
CA GLU A 69 4.51 -2.36 10.43
C GLU A 69 5.21 -2.93 11.68
N THR A 70 4.65 -3.99 12.28
CA THR A 70 5.19 -4.52 13.56
C THR A 70 6.16 -5.68 13.37
N GLY A 71 6.24 -6.29 12.18
CA GLY A 71 6.96 -7.54 11.92
C GLY A 71 6.41 -8.75 12.68
N MET A 72 5.16 -8.68 13.18
CA MET A 72 4.60 -9.69 14.08
C MET A 72 3.22 -10.15 13.64
N VAL A 73 3.04 -11.46 13.55
CA VAL A 73 1.73 -12.09 13.32
C VAL A 73 0.88 -12.12 14.59
N GLY A 74 -0.44 -12.23 14.44
CA GLY A 74 -1.38 -12.22 15.58
C GLY A 74 -1.75 -13.59 16.14
N CYS A 75 -1.91 -14.60 15.28
CA CYS A 75 -2.24 -15.97 15.67
C CYS A 75 -1.71 -16.96 14.63
N TYR A 76 -1.87 -18.27 14.88
CA TYR A 76 -1.41 -19.31 13.96
C TYR A 76 -2.05 -19.19 12.56
N TYR A 77 -3.32 -18.77 12.48
CA TYR A 77 -4.05 -18.67 11.21
C TYR A 77 -3.49 -17.57 10.28
N CYS A 78 -2.77 -16.58 10.83
CA CYS A 78 -2.09 -15.55 10.05
C CYS A 78 -1.04 -16.15 9.08
N TYR A 79 -0.37 -17.25 9.43
CA TYR A 79 0.59 -17.91 8.54
C TYR A 79 -0.07 -18.47 7.27
N SER A 80 -1.32 -18.92 7.38
CA SER A 80 -2.08 -19.46 6.26
C SER A 80 -2.68 -18.34 5.41
N VAL A 81 -3.25 -17.33 6.06
CA VAL A 81 -3.91 -16.20 5.38
C VAL A 81 -2.88 -15.36 4.62
N PHE A 82 -1.77 -15.01 5.25
CA PHE A 82 -0.74 -14.12 4.69
C PHE A 82 0.47 -14.91 4.16
N LYS A 83 0.24 -16.14 3.70
CA LYS A 83 1.30 -17.08 3.33
C LYS A 83 2.24 -16.54 2.25
N ASP A 84 1.67 -15.88 1.24
CA ASP A 84 2.44 -15.40 0.10
C ASP A 84 3.32 -14.23 0.50
N GLU A 85 2.74 -13.27 1.21
CA GLU A 85 3.40 -12.06 1.69
C GLU A 85 4.49 -12.38 2.73
N LEU A 86 4.16 -13.21 3.73
CA LEU A 86 5.16 -13.72 4.70
C LEU A 86 6.26 -14.52 4.00
N GLY A 87 5.90 -15.30 2.97
CA GLY A 87 6.87 -16.07 2.21
C GLY A 87 7.89 -15.18 1.49
N GLU A 88 7.49 -14.03 0.95
CA GLU A 88 8.41 -13.07 0.35
C GLU A 88 9.36 -12.45 1.38
N ILE A 89 8.83 -12.01 2.53
CA ILE A 89 9.64 -11.49 3.63
C ILE A 89 10.67 -12.54 4.07
N ILE A 90 10.23 -13.77 4.35
CA ILE A 90 11.10 -14.86 4.77
C ILE A 90 12.17 -15.14 3.71
N LYS A 91 11.83 -15.10 2.42
CA LYS A 91 12.81 -15.28 1.34
C LYS A 91 13.83 -14.14 1.32
N ASN A 92 13.40 -12.89 1.52
CA ASN A 92 14.28 -11.73 1.49
C ASN A 92 15.29 -11.75 2.66
N TYR A 93 14.84 -12.15 3.87
CA TYR A 93 15.73 -12.20 5.04
C TYR A 93 16.51 -13.51 5.18
N HIS A 94 15.91 -14.67 4.87
CA HIS A 94 16.53 -16.00 5.08
C HIS A 94 17.02 -16.65 3.77
N GLY A 95 16.87 -15.99 2.61
CA GLY A 95 17.30 -16.45 1.30
C GLY A 95 16.42 -17.53 0.65
N ASN A 96 15.71 -18.34 1.44
CA ASN A 96 14.85 -19.41 0.93
C ASN A 96 13.54 -19.54 1.73
N LYS A 97 12.44 -19.82 1.03
CA LYS A 97 11.12 -20.11 1.65
C LYS A 97 11.05 -21.50 2.30
N LYS A 98 11.99 -22.40 1.99
CA LYS A 98 12.04 -23.78 2.49
C LYS A 98 13.37 -24.04 3.18
N HIS A 99 13.31 -24.50 4.43
CA HIS A 99 14.48 -25.01 5.12
C HIS A 99 14.88 -26.37 4.53
N LYS A 100 16.11 -26.48 4.02
CA LYS A 100 16.63 -27.73 3.43
C LYS A 100 17.41 -28.57 4.44
N GLY A 101 17.64 -28.07 5.66
CA GLY A 101 18.54 -28.71 6.63
C GLY A 101 20.01 -28.55 6.24
N LYS A 102 20.89 -29.03 7.12
CA LYS A 102 22.31 -29.19 6.85
C LYS A 102 22.61 -30.68 6.78
N ILE A 103 23.35 -31.11 5.75
CA ILE A 103 23.82 -32.49 5.66
C ILE A 103 25.17 -32.57 6.40
N PRO A 104 25.38 -33.53 7.33
CA PRO A 104 26.67 -33.74 7.98
C PRO A 104 27.78 -33.96 6.93
N LYS A 105 29.00 -33.48 7.20
CA LYS A 105 30.10 -33.51 6.22
C LYS A 105 30.41 -34.90 5.64
N ASN A 106 30.16 -35.95 6.40
CA ASN A 106 30.48 -37.33 6.04
C ASN A 106 29.32 -38.06 5.36
N VAL A 107 28.24 -37.36 5.04
CA VAL A 107 27.05 -37.91 4.41
C VAL A 107 26.80 -37.15 3.12
N SER A 108 26.70 -37.85 2.00
CA SER A 108 26.50 -37.25 0.69
C SER A 108 25.05 -37.32 0.23
N LYS A 109 24.24 -38.24 0.79
CA LYS A 109 22.83 -38.42 0.44
C LYS A 109 21.92 -38.46 1.66
N LYS A 110 20.68 -38.00 1.48
CA LYS A 110 19.70 -37.92 2.58
C LYS A 110 19.24 -39.31 3.04
N GLU A 111 19.22 -40.28 2.15
CA GLU A 111 18.91 -41.69 2.45
C GLU A 111 19.86 -42.32 3.48
N ASP A 112 21.12 -41.86 3.54
CA ASP A 112 22.13 -42.38 4.46
C ASP A 112 21.93 -41.89 5.92
N ILE A 113 21.06 -40.89 6.13
CA ILE A 113 20.75 -40.32 7.46
C ILE A 113 19.69 -41.14 8.20
N LEU A 114 18.81 -41.82 7.48
CA LEU A 114 17.69 -42.58 8.04
C LEU A 114 17.87 -44.07 7.76
N LYS A 115 18.80 -44.70 8.48
CA LYS A 115 18.86 -46.17 8.61
C LYS A 115 18.42 -46.53 10.02
N TYR A 116 17.12 -46.81 10.17
CA TYR A 116 16.60 -47.59 11.31
C TYR A 116 16.45 -49.03 10.87
#